data_AF-A0A6A4NMI3-F1
#
_entry.id   AF-A0A6A4NMI3-F1
#
_cell.length_a   1.000
_cell.length_b   1.000
_cell.length_c   1.000
_cell.angle_alpha   90.00
_cell.angle_beta   90.00
_cell.angle_gamma   90.00
#
_symmetry.space_group_name_H-M   'P 1'
#
loop_
_entity.id
_entity.type
_entity.pdbx_description
1 polymer ?
#
loop_
_entity_poly.entity_id
_entity_poly.type
_entity_poly.pdbx_seq_one_letter_code
_entity_poly.pdbx_strand_id
1 'polypeptide(L)'
;MMGWRSENRATLSPPFFLCICFGLICSYVVADDGQSNVGFGYTISNVNNDSSGQSLTANLNLIKSSSVFGDDIKHLTLNAR
;
A
#
# COMPACT_ATOMS: atom_id res chain seq x y z
N MET A 1 50.20 29.86 18.50
CA MET A 1 49.32 28.74 18.09
C MET A 1 48.15 28.70 19.05
N MET A 2 46.92 28.73 18.53
CA MET A 2 45.65 28.21 19.09
C MET A 2 44.51 29.05 18.48
N GLY A 3 44.06 28.62 17.30
CA GLY A 3 42.83 29.12 16.70
C GLY A 3 41.64 28.48 17.40
N TRP A 4 40.82 29.30 18.06
CA TRP A 4 39.57 28.84 18.67
C TRP A 4 38.48 28.92 17.59
N ARG A 5 38.23 27.79 16.93
CA ARG A 5 37.18 27.66 15.92
C ARG A 5 35.83 27.63 16.64
N SER A 6 35.08 28.72 16.54
CA SER A 6 33.69 28.80 17.01
C SER A 6 32.82 27.89 16.14
N GLU A 7 32.29 26.81 16.71
CA GLU A 7 31.29 25.98 16.05
C GLU A 7 29.94 26.71 16.07
N ASN A 8 29.46 27.04 14.88
CA ASN A 8 28.10 27.57 14.68
C ASN A 8 27.08 26.46 14.98
N ARG A 9 26.73 26.28 16.25
CA ARG A 9 25.62 25.42 16.64
C ARG A 9 24.33 26.13 16.26
N ALA A 10 23.74 25.72 15.14
CA ALA A 10 22.40 26.13 14.75
C ALA A 10 21.39 25.60 15.78
N THR A 11 21.10 26.41 16.81
CA THR A 11 20.06 26.14 17.78
C THR A 11 18.73 26.55 17.17
N LEU A 12 17.97 25.58 16.68
CA LEU A 12 16.60 25.82 16.22
C LEU A 12 15.80 26.37 17.39
N SER A 13 15.17 27.53 17.19
CA SER A 13 14.36 28.14 18.25
C SER A 13 13.18 27.22 18.59
N PRO A 14 12.73 27.17 19.86
CA PRO A 14 11.62 26.32 20.29
C PRO A 14 10.36 26.39 19.40
N PRO A 15 9.91 27.57 18.90
CA PRO A 15 8.74 27.62 18.01
C PRO A 15 9.01 27.04 16.62
N PHE A 16 10.24 27.16 16.10
CA PHE A 16 10.62 26.56 14.82
C PHE A 16 10.64 25.05 14.90
N PHE A 17 11.15 24.50 16.02
CA PHE A 17 11.14 23.07 16.28
C PHE A 17 9.70 22.53 16.37
N LEU A 18 8.82 23.24 17.07
CA LEU A 18 7.40 22.86 17.18
C LEU A 18 6.68 22.88 15.83
N CYS A 19 6.97 23.87 14.98
CA CYS A 19 6.40 24.00 13.64
C CYS A 19 6.84 22.86 12.72
N ILE A 20 8.12 22.48 12.75
CA ILE A 20 8.65 21.34 11.99
C ILE A 20 8.00 20.03 12.46
N CYS A 21 7.89 19.83 13.78
CA CYS A 21 7.19 18.67 14.34
C CYS A 21 5.73 18.63 13.89
N PHE A 22 5.00 19.75 13.98
CA PHE A 22 3.59 19.81 13.57
C PHE A 22 3.41 19.56 12.07
N GLY A 23 4.29 20.10 11.22
CA GLY A 23 4.27 19.84 9.78
C GLY A 23 4.54 18.37 9.44
N LEU A 24 5.54 17.75 10.07
CA LEU A 24 5.80 16.31 9.94
C LEU A 24 4.62 15.46 10.44
N ILE A 25 3.95 15.94 11.49
CA ILE A 25 2.76 15.30 12.05
C ILE A 25 1.59 15.36 11.06
N CYS A 26 1.28 16.53 10.52
CA CYS A 26 0.22 16.69 9.52
C CYS A 26 0.49 15.88 8.24
N SER A 27 1.76 15.68 7.88
CA SER A 27 2.14 14.92 6.67
C SER A 27 1.92 13.40 6.80
N TYR A 28 1.96 12.85 8.02
CA TYR A 28 1.62 11.43 8.21
C TYR A 28 0.11 11.19 8.29
N VAL A 29 -0.68 12.23 8.61
CA VAL A 29 -2.15 12.20 8.64
C VAL A 29 -2.74 12.49 7.25
N VAL A 30 -2.11 12.00 6.19
CA VAL A 30 -2.86 11.70 4.96
C VAL A 30 -3.31 10.25 5.09
N ALA A 31 -4.14 10.02 6.10
CA ALA A 31 -4.69 8.71 6.39
C ALA A 31 -5.85 8.46 5.43
N ASP A 32 -5.76 7.32 4.73
CA ASP A 32 -6.85 6.51 4.17
C ASP A 32 -8.23 7.12 4.38
N ASP A 33 -8.96 7.46 3.31
CA ASP A 33 -10.21 8.23 3.32
C ASP A 33 -11.39 7.58 4.08
N GLY A 34 -11.12 6.54 4.88
CA GLY A 34 -12.06 5.79 5.68
C GLY A 34 -13.03 4.98 4.83
N GLN A 35 -12.94 5.04 3.51
CA GLN A 35 -13.74 4.22 2.62
C GLN A 35 -13.06 2.86 2.57
N SER A 36 -13.63 1.91 3.31
CA SER A 36 -13.22 0.52 3.20
C SER A 36 -13.33 0.11 1.73
N ASN A 37 -12.20 -0.20 1.10
CA ASN A 37 -12.17 -0.55 -0.31
C ASN A 37 -13.08 -1.75 -0.57
N VAL A 38 -14.00 -1.63 -1.52
CA VAL A 38 -15.06 -2.62 -1.78
C VAL A 38 -14.53 -3.99 -2.16
N GLY A 39 -13.30 -4.06 -2.68
CA GLY A 39 -12.61 -5.29 -3.01
C GLY A 39 -11.21 -5.02 -3.54
N PHE A 40 -10.31 -5.98 -3.35
CA PHE A 40 -8.91 -5.89 -3.80
C PHE A 40 -8.62 -6.74 -5.05
N GLY A 41 -9.60 -7.50 -5.54
CA GLY A 41 -9.46 -8.34 -6.72
C GLY A 41 -8.63 -9.62 -6.50
N TYR A 42 -8.21 -10.23 -7.60
CA TYR A 42 -7.57 -11.54 -7.62
C TYR A 42 -6.28 -11.54 -8.43
N THR A 43 -5.33 -12.39 -8.04
CA THR A 43 -4.11 -12.69 -8.81
C THR A 43 -4.21 -14.08 -9.43
N ILE A 44 -3.50 -14.30 -10.53
CA ILE A 44 -3.43 -15.60 -11.21
C ILE A 44 -2.48 -16.52 -10.44
N SER A 45 -2.96 -17.70 -10.05
CA SER A 45 -2.15 -18.74 -9.42
C SER A 45 -1.65 -19.78 -10.41
N ASN A 46 -2.49 -20.18 -11.37
CA ASN A 46 -2.09 -21.08 -12.45
C ASN A 46 -2.97 -20.89 -13.70
N VAL A 47 -2.43 -21.25 -14.86
CA VAL A 47 -3.09 -21.17 -16.16
C VAL A 47 -2.85 -22.46 -16.95
N ASN A 48 -3.92 -23.10 -17.40
CA ASN A 48 -3.87 -24.31 -18.20
C ASN A 48 -4.65 -24.12 -19.51
N ASN A 49 -4.00 -24.37 -20.64
CA ASN A 49 -4.67 -24.40 -21.94
C ASN A 49 -5.19 -25.81 -22.20
N ASP A 50 -6.29 -25.92 -22.94
CA ASP A 50 -6.68 -27.20 -23.52
C ASP A 50 -5.69 -27.62 -24.62
N SER A 51 -5.71 -28.89 -25.00
CA SER A 51 -4.79 -29.42 -26.02
C SER A 51 -4.97 -28.79 -27.40
N SER A 52 -6.13 -28.20 -27.67
CA SER A 52 -6.40 -27.49 -28.92
C SER A 52 -5.94 -26.02 -28.91
N GLY A 53 -5.62 -25.47 -27.74
CA GLY A 53 -5.27 -24.06 -27.54
C GLY A 53 -6.45 -23.08 -27.69
N GLN A 54 -7.67 -23.59 -27.88
CA GLN A 54 -8.88 -22.77 -28.06
C GLN A 54 -9.54 -22.43 -26.73
N SER A 55 -9.22 -23.15 -25.66
CA SER A 55 -9.79 -22.92 -24.34
C SER A 55 -8.72 -22.78 -23.27
N LEU A 56 -9.04 -22.00 -22.24
CA LEU A 56 -8.17 -21.74 -21.11
C LEU A 56 -8.92 -21.93 -19.79
N THR A 57 -8.24 -22.52 -18.81
CA THR A 57 -8.67 -22.52 -17.41
C THR A 57 -7.62 -21.81 -16.56
N ALA A 58 -8.01 -20.75 -15.86
CA ALA A 58 -7.15 -20.02 -14.95
C ALA A 58 -7.66 -20.16 -13.50
N ASN A 59 -6.77 -20.47 -12.58
CA ASN A 59 -7.05 -20.42 -11.15
C ASN A 59 -6.59 -19.08 -10.59
N LEU A 60 -7.43 -18.50 -9.73
CA LEU A 60 -7.27 -17.15 -9.21
C LEU A 60 -7.30 -17.20 -7.67
N ASN A 61 -6.41 -16.44 -7.02
CA ASN A 61 -6.34 -16.29 -5.57
C ASN A 61 -6.67 -14.86 -5.18
N LEU A 62 -7.47 -14.70 -4.12
CA LEU A 62 -7.79 -13.38 -3.57
C LEU A 62 -6.51 -12.66 -3.12
N ILE A 63 -6.35 -11.40 -3.52
CA ILE A 63 -5.17 -10.58 -3.17
C ILE A 63 -5.21 -10.19 -1.69
N LYS A 64 -6.35 -9.65 -1.26
CA LYS A 64 -6.61 -9.20 0.11
C LYS A 64 -8.11 -9.24 0.36
N SER A 65 -8.52 -9.57 1.58
CA SER A 65 -9.93 -9.60 1.97
C SER A 65 -10.50 -8.20 2.21
N SER A 66 -11.71 -7.98 1.70
CA SER A 66 -12.67 -6.97 2.11
C SER A 66 -13.88 -7.66 2.75
N SER A 67 -14.61 -6.93 3.59
CA SER A 67 -15.86 -7.38 4.23
C SER A 67 -17.03 -6.43 3.96
N VAL A 68 -16.86 -5.46 3.04
CA VAL A 68 -17.84 -4.40 2.76
C VAL A 68 -19.19 -4.97 2.33
N PHE A 69 -19.17 -6.06 1.56
CA PHE A 69 -20.38 -6.74 1.08
C PHE A 69 -20.45 -8.21 1.52
N GLY A 70 -19.78 -8.55 2.63
CA GLY A 70 -19.59 -9.92 3.11
C GLY A 70 -18.21 -10.48 2.75
N ASP A 71 -17.98 -11.75 3.11
CA ASP A 71 -16.68 -12.38 2.94
C ASP A 71 -16.36 -12.67 1.47
N ASP A 72 -15.18 -12.22 1.02
CA ASP A 72 -14.66 -12.57 -0.30
C ASP A 72 -14.39 -14.07 -0.45
N ILE A 73 -14.73 -14.61 -1.62
CA ILE A 73 -14.34 -15.96 -2.06
C ILE A 73 -12.82 -16.02 -2.23
N LYS A 74 -12.16 -17.05 -1.68
CA LYS A 74 -10.69 -17.12 -1.67
C LYS A 74 -10.08 -17.63 -2.97
N HIS A 75 -10.77 -18.56 -3.64
CA HIS A 75 -10.30 -19.23 -4.84
C HIS A 75 -11.39 -19.23 -5.90
N LEU A 76 -11.04 -18.76 -7.10
CA LEU A 76 -11.91 -18.81 -8.27
C LEU A 76 -11.25 -19.62 -9.38
N THR A 77 -12.08 -20.23 -10.21
CA THR A 77 -11.67 -20.84 -11.48
C THR A 77 -12.39 -20.09 -12.60
N LEU A 78 -11.61 -19.58 -13.55
CA LEU A 78 -12.08 -18.88 -14.74
C LEU A 78 -11.88 -19.78 -15.96
N ASN A 79 -12.94 -19.95 -16.75
CA ASN A 79 -12.92 -20.73 -17.98
C ASN A 79 -13.23 -19.84 -19.18
N ALA A 80 -12.35 -19.83 -20.17
CA ALA A 80 -12.56 -19.19 -21.48
C ALA A 80 -12.61 -20.27 -22.56
N ARG A 81 -13.51 -20.13 -23.53
CA ARG A 81 -13.75 -21.07 -24.64
C ARG A 81 -13.92 -20.34 -25.95
#